data_AF-A0A1Z3HMR7-F1
#
_entry.id   AF-A0A1Z3HMR7-F1
#
_cell.length_a   1.000
_cell.length_b   1.000
_cell.length_c   1.000
_cell.angle_alpha   90.00
_cell.angle_beta   90.00
_cell.angle_gamma   90.00
#
_symmetry.space_group_name_H-M   'P 1'
#
loop_
_entity.id
_entity.type
_entity.pdbx_description
1 polymer ?
#
loop_
_entity_poly.entity_id
_entity_poly.type
_entity_poly.pdbx_seq_one_letter_code
_entity_poly.pdbx_strand_id
1 'polypeptide(L)'
;MSAPVVKSIKHSMPRYPVLDGWRGISILCVLASHMLPLGPAAWDLNLAAGYLGMSLFFTLSGFLITTSLIFRLDLYEFAIRRVIRVVPLAWLYVAVVLSLQLPSFSTAVAHLLFYANLPPSSTMKNLL
;
A
#
# COMPACT_ATOMS: atom_id res chain seq x y z
N MET A 1 52.16 -8.58 19.78
CA MET A 1 51.37 -7.53 19.09
C MET A 1 49.99 -8.08 18.80
N SER A 2 49.02 -7.79 19.67
CA SER A 2 47.63 -8.23 19.55
C SER A 2 46.87 -7.22 18.69
N ALA A 3 46.29 -7.65 17.57
CA ALA A 3 45.50 -6.80 16.70
C ALA A 3 44.23 -6.28 17.42
N PRO A 4 43.79 -5.04 17.17
CA PRO A 4 42.56 -4.52 17.76
C PRO A 4 41.35 -5.26 17.17
N VAL A 5 40.52 -5.84 18.04
CA VAL A 5 39.24 -6.45 17.68
C VAL A 5 38.29 -5.33 17.26
N VAL A 6 38.11 -5.13 15.95
CA VAL A 6 37.11 -4.21 15.41
C VAL A 6 35.73 -4.79 15.74
N LYS A 7 35.08 -4.21 16.76
CA LYS A 7 33.74 -4.58 17.19
C LYS A 7 32.77 -4.19 16.07
N SER A 8 32.31 -5.17 15.30
CA SER A 8 31.25 -4.99 14.29
C SER A 8 30.00 -4.42 14.97
N ILE A 9 29.78 -3.11 14.84
CA ILE A 9 28.56 -2.45 15.32
C ILE A 9 27.42 -2.93 14.43
N LYS A 10 26.71 -3.98 14.87
CA LYS A 10 25.42 -4.32 14.28
C LYS A 10 24.47 -3.16 14.57
N HIS A 11 24.20 -2.34 13.56
CA HIS A 11 23.10 -1.39 13.62
C HIS A 11 21.79 -2.19 13.70
N SER A 12 21.24 -2.30 14.91
CA SER A 12 19.92 -2.87 15.12
C SER A 12 18.87 -1.92 14.59
N MET A 13 17.99 -2.40 13.70
CA MET A 13 16.89 -1.57 13.19
C MET A 13 15.99 -1.12 14.34
N PRO A 14 15.72 0.18 14.48
CA PRO A 14 14.75 0.65 15.46
C PRO A 14 13.35 0.15 15.09
N ARG A 15 12.65 -0.41 16.09
CA ARG A 15 11.29 -0.96 15.93
C ARG A 15 10.30 -0.01 16.59
N TYR A 16 9.31 0.45 15.82
CA TYR A 16 8.32 1.43 16.27
C TYR A 16 6.92 0.81 16.29
N PRO A 17 6.58 -0.02 17.29
CA PRO A 17 5.28 -0.69 17.35
C PRO A 17 4.10 0.29 17.42
N VAL A 18 4.30 1.48 18.00
CA VAL A 18 3.29 2.54 18.04
C VAL A 18 2.91 3.01 16.63
N LEU A 19 3.87 3.08 15.70
CA LEU A 19 3.60 3.50 14.32
C LEU A 19 2.81 2.44 13.54
N ASP A 20 2.97 1.16 13.88
CA ASP A 20 2.12 0.11 13.34
C ASP A 20 0.66 0.24 13.82
N GLY A 21 0.45 0.67 15.07
CA GLY A 21 -0.88 1.01 15.59
C GLY A 21 -1.54 2.17 14.82
N TRP A 22 -0.79 3.24 14.57
CA TRP A 22 -1.27 4.38 13.77
C TRP A 22 -1.58 4.00 12.32
N ARG A 23 -0.84 3.05 11.74
CA ARG A 23 -1.18 2.47 10.43
C ARG A 23 -2.52 1.72 10.47
N GLY A 24 -2.80 1.02 11.55
CA GLY A 24 -4.12 0.42 11.79
C GLY A 24 -5.24 1.46 11.81
N ILE A 25 -5.06 2.54 12.60
CA ILE A 25 -6.05 3.63 12.70
C ILE A 25 -6.30 4.28 11.34
N SER A 26 -5.25 4.54 10.57
CA SER A 26 -5.41 5.13 9.23
C SER A 26 -6.19 4.22 8.26
N ILE A 27 -5.98 2.90 8.30
CA ILE A 27 -6.78 1.94 7.53
C ILE A 27 -8.25 1.97 7.99
N LEU A 28 -8.50 2.02 9.30
CA LEU A 28 -9.86 2.11 9.83
C LEU A 28 -10.57 3.38 9.37
N CYS A 29 -9.88 4.52 9.30
CA CYS A 29 -10.45 5.76 8.73
C CYS A 29 -10.84 5.59 7.26
N VAL A 30 -9.99 4.96 6.44
CA VAL A 30 -10.29 4.70 5.01
C VAL A 30 -11.49 3.75 4.88
N LEU A 31 -11.52 2.66 5.64
CA LEU A 31 -12.66 1.74 5.64
C LEU A 31 -13.94 2.44 6.09
N ALA A 32 -13.87 3.26 7.14
CA ALA A 32 -15.01 4.03 7.62
C ALA A 32 -15.53 5.01 6.56
N SER A 33 -14.64 5.67 5.82
CA SER A 33 -15.06 6.57 4.72
C SER A 33 -15.81 5.86 3.59
N HIS A 34 -15.54 4.57 3.35
CA HIS A 34 -16.20 3.80 2.31
C HIS A 34 -17.44 3.05 2.81
N MET A 35 -17.45 2.63 4.07
CA MET A 35 -18.47 1.72 4.60
C MET A 35 -19.50 2.40 5.51
N LEU A 36 -19.17 3.56 6.12
CA LEU A 36 -20.06 4.26 7.05
C LEU A 36 -20.42 5.65 6.51
N PRO A 37 -21.67 6.11 6.67
CA PRO A 37 -22.02 7.51 6.47
C PRO A 37 -21.51 8.32 7.68
N LEU A 38 -20.38 9.02 7.53
CA LEU A 38 -19.72 9.74 8.62
C LEU A 38 -20.39 11.08 8.97
N GLY A 39 -21.42 11.48 8.21
CA GLY A 39 -22.23 12.64 8.49
C GLY A 39 -23.07 13.08 7.29
N PRO A 40 -23.67 14.27 7.35
CA PRO A 40 -24.43 14.84 6.25
C PRO A 40 -23.57 14.98 4.99
N ALA A 41 -24.12 14.64 3.82
CA ALA A 41 -23.40 14.72 2.54
C ALA A 41 -22.86 16.12 2.25
N ALA A 42 -23.51 17.17 2.73
CA ALA A 42 -23.09 18.56 2.55
C ALA A 42 -21.71 18.89 3.17
N TRP A 43 -21.20 18.07 4.08
CA TRP A 43 -19.94 18.32 4.79
C TRP A 43 -18.78 17.47 4.27
N ASP A 44 -19.01 16.60 3.27
CA ASP A 44 -17.99 15.77 2.62
C ASP A 44 -17.04 15.02 3.60
N LEU A 45 -17.56 14.67 4.78
CA LEU A 45 -16.81 14.04 5.85
C LEU A 45 -16.19 12.70 5.43
N ASN A 46 -16.90 11.94 4.60
CA ASN A 46 -16.39 10.70 4.03
C ASN A 46 -15.15 10.94 3.17
N LEU A 47 -15.18 11.92 2.27
CA LEU A 47 -14.03 12.28 1.44
C LEU A 47 -12.84 12.74 2.30
N ALA A 48 -13.10 13.64 3.24
CA ALA A 48 -12.07 14.16 4.14
C ALA A 48 -11.41 13.04 4.97
N ALA A 49 -12.21 12.15 5.56
CA ALA A 49 -11.71 11.02 6.34
C ALA A 49 -10.91 10.03 5.47
N GLY A 50 -11.36 9.77 4.24
CA GLY A 50 -10.65 8.93 3.28
C GLY A 50 -9.28 9.50 2.90
N TYR A 51 -9.22 10.80 2.56
CA TYR A 51 -7.96 11.47 2.25
C TYR A 51 -7.00 11.53 3.44
N LEU A 52 -7.52 11.84 4.63
CA LEU A 52 -6.72 11.87 5.86
C LEU A 52 -6.14 10.49 6.17
N GLY A 53 -6.98 9.44 6.11
CA GLY A 53 -6.56 8.06 6.31
C GLY A 53 -5.48 7.64 5.31
N MET A 54 -5.71 7.86 4.01
CA MET A 54 -4.70 7.55 2.98
C MET A 54 -3.39 8.31 3.21
N SER A 55 -3.47 9.61 3.44
CA SER A 55 -2.28 10.48 3.61
C SER A 55 -1.45 10.03 4.81
N LEU A 56 -2.08 9.73 5.94
CA LEU A 56 -1.40 9.19 7.13
C LEU A 56 -0.78 7.82 6.86
N PHE A 57 -1.51 6.90 6.23
CA PHE A 57 -1.02 5.55 5.94
C PHE A 57 0.24 5.59 5.05
N PHE A 58 0.20 6.38 3.98
CA PHE A 58 1.33 6.52 3.06
C PHE A 58 2.52 7.22 3.70
N THR A 59 2.29 8.28 4.48
CA THR A 59 3.36 9.01 5.18
C THR A 59 4.09 8.09 6.18
N LEU A 60 3.34 7.36 7.01
CA LEU A 60 3.91 6.43 7.99
C LEU A 60 4.63 5.26 7.32
N SER A 61 4.02 4.70 6.26
CA SER A 61 4.64 3.60 5.51
C SER A 61 5.92 4.05 4.82
N GLY A 62 5.94 5.26 4.24
CA GLY A 62 7.12 5.87 3.64
C GLY A 62 8.22 6.09 4.66
N PHE A 63 7.91 6.67 5.82
CA PHE A 63 8.87 6.84 6.91
C PHE A 63 9.53 5.52 7.34
N LEU A 64 8.73 4.46 7.55
CA LEU A 64 9.26 3.15 7.94
C LEU A 64 10.09 2.48 6.84
N ILE A 65 9.70 2.65 5.57
CA ILE A 65 10.47 2.16 4.41
C ILE A 65 11.83 2.86 4.37
N THR A 66 11.85 4.19 4.39
CA THR A 66 13.09 4.98 4.31
C THR A 66 13.99 4.69 5.51
N THR A 67 13.42 4.61 6.71
CA THR A 67 14.17 4.22 7.92
C THR A 67 14.77 2.82 7.75
N SER A 68 13.99 1.84 7.29
CA SER A 68 14.50 0.50 7.03
C SER A 68 15.57 0.48 5.94
N LEU A 69 15.52 1.39 4.96
CA LEU A 69 16.50 1.49 3.88
C LEU A 69 17.82 2.09 4.37
N ILE A 70 17.77 3.10 5.24
CA ILE A 70 18.95 3.70 5.84
C ILE A 70 19.73 2.67 6.68
N PHE A 71 19.02 1.80 7.41
CA PHE A 71 19.65 0.77 8.24
C PHE A 71 19.98 -0.55 7.50
N ARG A 72 19.51 -0.74 6.26
CA ARG A 72 19.81 -1.95 5.45
C ARG A 72 20.57 -1.56 4.19
N LEU A 73 21.79 -2.05 4.05
CA LEU A 73 22.64 -1.78 2.89
C LEU A 73 22.18 -2.49 1.61
N ASP A 74 21.40 -3.57 1.72
CA ASP A 74 20.96 -4.36 0.56
C ASP A 74 19.53 -4.02 0.12
N LEU A 75 19.44 -3.23 -0.95
CA LEU A 75 18.19 -2.82 -1.60
C LEU A 75 17.46 -4.00 -2.25
N TYR A 76 18.20 -4.97 -2.80
CA TYR A 76 17.61 -6.12 -3.50
C TYR A 76 16.87 -7.01 -2.51
N GLU A 77 17.53 -7.34 -1.41
CA GLU A 77 16.92 -8.16 -0.37
C GLU A 77 15.72 -7.46 0.28
N PHE A 78 15.77 -6.12 0.44
CA PHE A 78 14.63 -5.32 0.87
C PHE A 78 13.45 -5.40 -0.11
N ALA A 79 13.71 -5.17 -1.41
CA ALA A 79 12.69 -5.17 -2.45
C ALA A 79 12.01 -6.54 -2.59
N ILE A 80 12.80 -7.63 -2.65
CA ILE A 80 12.28 -8.99 -2.78
C ILE A 80 11.32 -9.32 -1.64
N ARG A 81 11.73 -9.06 -0.38
CA ARG A 81 10.87 -9.31 0.80
C ARG A 81 9.55 -8.54 0.77
N ARG A 82 9.53 -7.37 0.14
CA ARG A 82 8.33 -6.56 0.01
C ARG A 82 7.43 -7.07 -1.11
N VAL A 83 8.00 -7.40 -2.26
CA VAL A 83 7.30 -7.95 -3.42
C VAL A 83 6.62 -9.27 -3.05
N ILE A 84 7.33 -10.22 -2.44
CA ILE A 84 6.77 -11.52 -2.04
C ILE A 84 5.65 -11.41 -1.00
N ARG A 85 5.51 -10.28 -0.30
CA ARG A 85 4.41 -10.04 0.64
C ARG A 85 3.22 -9.35 -0.04
N VAL A 86 3.46 -8.30 -0.82
CA VAL A 86 2.39 -7.46 -1.39
C VAL A 86 1.76 -8.10 -2.63
N VAL A 87 2.58 -8.68 -3.51
CA VAL A 87 2.13 -9.18 -4.80
C VAL A 87 1.17 -10.38 -4.68
N PRO A 88 1.43 -11.39 -3.84
CA PRO A 88 0.48 -12.49 -3.64
C PRO A 88 -0.86 -12.02 -3.07
N LEU A 89 -0.85 -11.06 -2.15
CA LEU A 89 -2.08 -10.47 -1.59
C LEU A 89 -2.89 -9.73 -2.66
N ALA A 90 -2.22 -9.04 -3.60
CA ALA A 90 -2.88 -8.35 -4.69
C ALA A 90 -3.61 -9.33 -5.63
N TRP A 91 -2.96 -10.43 -6.04
CA TRP A 91 -3.61 -11.45 -6.85
C TRP A 91 -4.68 -12.23 -6.09
N LEU A 92 -4.50 -12.47 -4.79
CA LEU A 92 -5.54 -13.08 -3.96
C LEU A 92 -6.80 -12.20 -3.94
N TYR A 93 -6.64 -10.89 -3.76
CA TYR A 93 -7.76 -9.94 -3.82
C TYR A 93 -8.46 -10.00 -5.18
N VAL A 94 -7.71 -9.95 -6.29
CA VAL A 94 -8.29 -10.05 -7.64
C VAL A 94 -9.03 -11.37 -7.81
N ALA A 95 -8.45 -12.50 -7.38
CA ALA A 95 -9.08 -13.81 -7.46
C ALA A 95 -10.41 -13.86 -6.67
N VAL A 96 -10.45 -13.29 -5.46
CA VAL A 96 -11.68 -13.20 -4.66
C VAL A 96 -12.74 -12.37 -5.38
N VAL A 97 -12.38 -11.19 -5.89
CA VAL A 97 -13.33 -10.31 -6.59
C VAL A 97 -13.86 -10.97 -7.87
N LEU A 98 -13.01 -11.60 -8.67
CA LEU A 98 -13.42 -12.31 -9.88
C LEU A 98 -14.36 -13.49 -9.57
N SER A 99 -14.10 -14.20 -8.47
CA SER A 99 -14.95 -15.31 -8.03
C SER A 99 -16.34 -14.84 -7.57
N LEU A 100 -16.43 -13.64 -6.99
CA LEU A 100 -17.69 -13.07 -6.50
C LEU A 100 -18.51 -12.39 -7.61
N GLN A 101 -17.87 -11.71 -8.55
CA GLN A 101 -18.56 -10.94 -9.59
C GLN A 101 -18.86 -11.74 -10.86
N LEU A 102 -18.12 -12.83 -11.12
CA LEU A 102 -18.22 -13.65 -12.34
C LEU A 102 -18.27 -12.81 -13.64
N PRO A 103 -17.29 -11.90 -13.85
CA PRO A 103 -17.31 -11.02 -15.01
C PRO A 103 -16.99 -11.76 -16.32
N SER A 104 -17.24 -11.12 -17.45
CA SER A 104 -16.86 -11.65 -18.77
C SER A 104 -15.34 -11.88 -18.87
N PHE A 105 -14.93 -12.80 -19.75
CA PHE A 105 -13.51 -13.16 -19.93
C PHE A 105 -12.63 -11.93 -20.19
N SER A 106 -13.09 -11.00 -21.04
CA SER A 106 -12.36 -9.76 -21.34
C SER A 106 -12.14 -8.87 -20.11
N THR A 107 -13.15 -8.75 -19.25
CA THR A 107 -13.06 -7.96 -18.00
C THR A 107 -12.19 -8.68 -16.96
N ALA A 108 -12.27 -10.00 -16.88
CA ALA A 108 -11.43 -10.79 -15.99
C ALA A 108 -9.94 -10.62 -16.34
N VAL A 109 -9.59 -10.70 -17.63
CA VAL A 109 -8.21 -10.46 -18.12
C VAL A 109 -7.75 -9.04 -17.82
N ALA A 110 -8.63 -8.04 -17.94
CA ALA A 110 -8.34 -6.65 -17.61
C ALA A 110 -7.97 -6.43 -16.14
N HIS A 111 -8.69 -7.07 -15.22
CA HIS A 111 -8.38 -7.01 -13.79
C HIS A 111 -7.13 -7.81 -13.43
N LEU A 112 -6.89 -8.97 -14.05
CA LEU A 112 -5.71 -9.80 -13.81
C LEU A 112 -4.40 -9.11 -14.23
N LEU A 113 -4.43 -8.44 -15.37
CA LEU A 113 -3.29 -7.71 -15.91
C LEU A 113 -3.23 -6.25 -15.42
N PHE A 114 -4.12 -5.86 -14.50
CA PHE A 114 -4.19 -4.51 -13.92
C PHE A 114 -4.38 -3.37 -14.94
N TYR A 115 -4.85 -3.66 -16.16
CA TYR A 115 -5.08 -2.64 -17.18
C TYR A 115 -6.53 -2.13 -17.23
N ALA A 116 -7.43 -2.67 -16.39
CA ALA A 116 -8.82 -2.21 -16.30
C ALA A 116 -8.97 -0.71 -15.98
N ASN A 117 -7.97 -0.09 -15.34
CA ASN A 117 -7.93 1.34 -15.04
C ASN A 117 -7.35 2.21 -16.17
N LEU A 118 -6.92 1.62 -17.31
CA LEU A 118 -6.51 2.42 -18.45
C LEU A 118 -7.72 3.18 -19.02
N PRO A 119 -7.56 4.46 -19.43
CA PRO A 119 -8.64 5.22 -20.01
C PRO A 119 -9.18 4.48 -21.26
N PRO A 120 -10.50 4.37 -21.43
CA PRO A 120 -11.06 3.72 -22.60
C PRO A 120 -10.58 4.45 -23.86
N SER A 121 -10.19 3.68 -24.88
CA SER A 121 -9.61 4.21 -26.13
C SER A 121 -10.53 5.19 -26.87
N SER A 122 -11.83 5.20 -26.55
CA SER A 122 -12.79 6.21 -27.00
C SER A 122 -12.50 7.62 -26.44
N THR A 123 -11.96 7.73 -25.23
CA THR A 123 -11.61 9.03 -24.61
C THR A 123 -10.35 9.63 -25.23
N MET A 124 -9.38 8.80 -25.62
CA MET A 124 -8.16 9.28 -26.30
C MET A 124 -8.44 9.86 -27.70
N LYS A 125 -9.46 9.37 -28.41
CA LYS A 125 -9.84 9.89 -29.73
C LYS A 125 -10.50 11.28 -29.69
N ASN A 126 -11.00 11.71 -28.54
CA ASN A 126 -11.64 13.02 -28.36
C ASN A 126 -10.67 14.09 -27.82
N LEU A 127 -9.41 13.71 -27.55
CA LEU A 127 -8.35 14.59 -27.03
C LEU A 127 -7.24 14.88 -28.06
N LEU A 128 -7.36 14.33 -29.28
CA LEU A 128 -6.53 14.58 -30.46
C LEU A 128 -7.41 15.14 -31.57
#